data_AF-A0A949U0A2-F1
#
_entry.id   AF-A0A949U0A2-F1
#
_cell.length_a   1.000
_cell.length_b   1.000
_cell.length_c   1.000
_cell.angle_alpha   90.00
_cell.angle_beta   90.00
_cell.angle_gamma   90.00
#
_symmetry.space_group_name_H-M   'P 1'
#
loop_
_entity.id
_entity.type
_entity.pdbx_description
1 polymer ?
#
loop_
_entity_poly.entity_id
_entity_poly.type
_entity_poly.pdbx_seq_one_letter_code
_entity_poly.pdbx_strand_id
1 'polypeptide(L)'
;MNQSHPSFEVDDYDYALLYHVEEPASGAWRRIRVPASIPMDRFARIMRVVLDQQEAGDYCFFTPTATIKPGAKTSTELDQWAAEAITLGSLGEENFRFRFNDHLSVNLRLITTLSGIGGSDTHCIDGEGRLDEPEFSVDVINRELDSERWVEATLSRAKSSLKDVINRAGLWEATQLVALGMDTRQRATTAERHSLLEPLVHYIHERHDTVPGDPLLRALGLVDGEGGLTAVGRHALSDPAALWVQLSRTLPVEREVVSNDAAWLLLLSYIAGMPRGTTEAFVMQGMVWAGHRGTGSTVLVTDDIRSLASRTLSVLEMLGIIANDLLVVGGPLHNARIDLLRAIITD
;
A
#
# COMPACT_ATOMS: atom_id res chain seq x y z
N MET A 1 -13.97 12.57 31.71
CA MET A 1 -13.86 11.11 31.88
C MET A 1 -13.04 10.61 30.71
N ASN A 2 -11.77 10.24 30.96
CA ASN A 2 -10.87 9.73 29.94
C ASN A 2 -11.33 8.34 29.53
N GLN A 3 -11.86 8.19 28.31
CA GLN A 3 -12.08 6.89 27.71
C GLN A 3 -10.73 6.36 27.23
N SER A 4 -10.21 5.37 27.95
CA SER A 4 -9.12 4.53 27.51
C SER A 4 -9.58 3.77 26.26
N HIS A 5 -8.97 4.08 25.11
CA HIS A 5 -8.99 3.16 23.97
C HIS A 5 -8.44 1.81 24.44
N PRO A 6 -9.04 0.67 24.05
CA PRO A 6 -8.38 -0.62 24.23
C PRO A 6 -7.08 -0.56 23.43
N SER A 7 -5.96 -0.47 24.15
CA SER A 7 -4.66 -0.75 23.57
C SER A 7 -4.64 -2.24 23.31
N PHE A 8 -4.83 -2.63 22.05
CA PHE A 8 -4.39 -3.94 21.61
C PHE A 8 -2.86 -3.91 21.70
N GLU A 9 -2.32 -4.37 22.83
CA GLU A 9 -0.92 -4.73 22.90
C GLU A 9 -0.68 -5.71 21.74
N VAL A 10 0.20 -5.31 20.82
CA VAL A 10 0.66 -6.21 19.77
C VAL A 10 1.57 -7.21 20.47
N ASP A 11 0.96 -8.24 21.04
CA ASP A 11 1.70 -9.38 21.57
C ASP A 11 2.52 -9.96 20.41
N ASP A 12 3.83 -10.13 20.62
CA ASP A 12 4.72 -10.83 19.70
C ASP A 12 4.34 -12.32 19.70
N TYR A 13 3.31 -12.67 18.91
CA TYR A 13 2.86 -14.04 18.76
C TYR A 13 3.86 -14.85 17.93
N ASP A 14 4.75 -15.58 18.60
CA ASP A 14 5.67 -16.54 17.98
C ASP A 14 5.07 -17.96 17.89
N TYR A 15 3.84 -18.04 17.39
CA TYR A 15 3.15 -19.31 17.15
C TYR A 15 2.21 -19.23 15.94
N ALA A 16 1.83 -20.40 15.42
CA ALA A 16 0.86 -20.53 14.34
C ALA A 16 -0.45 -21.15 14.83
N LEU A 17 -1.52 -20.84 14.12
CA LEU A 17 -2.87 -21.36 14.31
C LEU A 17 -3.19 -22.31 13.17
N LEU A 18 -3.71 -23.49 13.48
CA LEU A 18 -4.21 -24.43 12.48
C LEU A 18 -5.74 -24.33 12.42
N TYR A 19 -6.28 -23.84 11.32
CA TYR A 19 -7.72 -23.72 11.09
C TYR A 19 -8.23 -24.79 10.13
N HIS A 20 -9.44 -25.28 10.43
CA HIS A 20 -10.31 -25.93 9.47
C HIS A 20 -11.28 -24.90 8.91
N VAL A 21 -11.24 -24.70 7.60
CA VAL A 21 -12.13 -23.81 6.84
C VAL A 21 -13.10 -24.67 6.07
N GLU A 22 -14.40 -24.46 6.23
CA GLU A 22 -15.44 -25.26 5.58
C GLU A 22 -16.51 -24.35 4.98
N GLU A 23 -16.81 -24.54 3.70
CA GLU A 23 -17.95 -23.93 3.03
C GLU A 23 -19.15 -24.89 3.15
N PRO A 24 -20.19 -24.54 3.93
CA PRO A 24 -21.24 -25.50 4.28
C PRO A 24 -22.13 -25.94 3.12
N ALA A 25 -22.28 -25.14 2.06
CA ALA A 25 -23.22 -25.45 0.98
C ALA A 25 -22.68 -26.55 0.04
N SER A 26 -21.37 -26.53 -0.24
CA SER A 26 -20.65 -27.49 -1.08
C SER A 26 -19.99 -28.60 -0.28
N GLY A 27 -19.72 -28.37 1.02
CA GLY A 27 -18.90 -29.25 1.85
C GLY A 27 -17.40 -29.18 1.52
N ALA A 28 -16.98 -28.23 0.68
CA ALA A 28 -15.58 -28.02 0.40
C ALA A 28 -14.86 -27.49 1.65
N TRP A 29 -13.70 -28.07 1.96
CA TRP A 29 -12.95 -27.72 3.15
C TRP A 29 -11.44 -27.64 2.91
N ARG A 30 -10.75 -26.86 3.74
CA ARG A 30 -9.30 -26.63 3.69
C ARG A 30 -8.76 -26.64 5.11
N ARG A 31 -7.59 -27.26 5.34
CA ARG A 31 -6.81 -27.02 6.55
C ARG A 31 -5.67 -26.07 6.26
N ILE A 32 -5.64 -24.96 6.99
CA ILE A 32 -4.64 -23.92 6.80
C ILE A 32 -3.91 -23.64 8.10
N ARG A 33 -2.59 -23.50 7.99
CA ARG A 33 -1.74 -22.98 9.06
C ARG A 33 -1.50 -21.50 8.77
N VAL A 34 -1.71 -20.64 9.76
CA VAL A 34 -1.49 -19.19 9.66
C VAL A 34 -0.82 -18.65 10.93
N PRO A 35 0.13 -17.72 10.83
CA PRO A 35 0.66 -17.02 12.01
C PRO A 35 -0.42 -16.31 12.81
N ALA A 36 -0.30 -16.37 14.14
CA ALA A 36 -1.21 -15.67 15.03
C ALA A 36 -1.06 -14.13 14.96
N SER A 37 0.12 -13.63 14.59
CA SER A 37 0.39 -12.20 14.42
C SER A 37 -0.20 -11.57 13.15
N ILE A 38 -0.82 -12.37 12.27
CA ILE A 38 -1.40 -11.84 11.03
C ILE A 38 -2.58 -10.89 11.35
N PRO A 39 -2.56 -9.65 10.82
CA PRO A 39 -3.71 -8.75 10.85
C PRO A 39 -4.94 -9.36 10.14
N MET A 40 -6.15 -9.06 10.63
CA MET A 40 -7.38 -9.65 10.08
C MET A 40 -7.64 -9.24 8.62
N ASP A 41 -7.18 -8.06 8.20
CA ASP A 41 -7.25 -7.63 6.79
C ASP A 41 -6.36 -8.51 5.88
N ARG A 42 -5.17 -8.89 6.37
CA ARG A 42 -4.29 -9.83 5.67
C ARG A 42 -4.85 -11.24 5.72
N PHE A 43 -5.46 -11.64 6.82
CA PHE A 43 -6.13 -12.93 6.92
C PHE A 43 -7.26 -13.05 5.88
N ALA A 44 -8.04 -12.00 5.64
CA ALA A 44 -9.05 -11.99 4.58
C ALA A 44 -8.45 -12.23 3.18
N ARG A 45 -7.25 -11.70 2.90
CA ARG A 45 -6.53 -11.96 1.64
C ARG A 45 -6.12 -13.43 1.52
N ILE A 46 -5.59 -14.00 2.59
CA ILE A 46 -5.26 -15.44 2.65
C ILE A 46 -6.51 -16.28 2.42
N MET A 47 -7.64 -15.91 3.03
CA MET A 47 -8.91 -16.60 2.83
C MET A 47 -9.36 -16.53 1.37
N ARG A 48 -9.20 -15.40 0.68
CA ARG A 48 -9.49 -15.32 -0.77
C ARG A 48 -8.67 -16.31 -1.58
N VAL A 49 -7.37 -16.43 -1.32
CA VAL A 49 -6.50 -17.41 -2.01
C VAL A 49 -6.93 -18.85 -1.71
N VAL A 50 -7.18 -19.15 -0.43
CA VAL A 50 -7.57 -20.50 0.03
C VAL A 50 -8.94 -20.92 -0.52
N LEU A 51 -9.82 -19.95 -0.75
CA LEU A 51 -11.16 -20.14 -1.29
C LEU A 51 -11.25 -19.90 -2.80
N ASP A 52 -10.12 -19.70 -3.47
CA ASP A 52 -10.01 -19.45 -4.92
C ASP A 52 -10.85 -18.26 -5.44
N GLN A 53 -10.90 -17.19 -4.65
CA GLN A 53 -11.65 -15.98 -4.97
C GLN A 53 -10.76 -14.92 -5.61
N GLN A 54 -10.80 -14.87 -6.94
CA GLN A 54 -9.96 -13.99 -7.77
C GLN A 54 -10.40 -12.52 -7.71
N GLU A 55 -11.70 -12.25 -7.63
CA GLU A 55 -12.23 -10.88 -7.65
C GLU A 55 -12.06 -10.15 -6.31
N ALA A 56 -11.88 -8.83 -6.35
CA ALA A 56 -11.98 -7.99 -5.16
C ALA A 56 -13.44 -7.87 -4.73
N GLY A 57 -13.71 -7.97 -3.44
CA GLY A 57 -15.07 -7.98 -2.90
C GLY A 57 -15.09 -7.53 -1.45
N ASP A 58 -16.28 -7.18 -0.99
CA ASP A 58 -16.52 -6.85 0.41
C ASP A 58 -16.34 -8.12 1.25
N TYR A 59 -15.76 -7.97 2.43
CA TYR A 59 -15.60 -9.09 3.35
C TYR A 59 -15.91 -8.68 4.78
N CYS A 60 -16.32 -9.66 5.57
CA CYS A 60 -16.47 -9.50 7.01
C CYS A 60 -16.25 -10.83 7.74
N PHE A 61 -15.79 -10.72 8.99
CA PHE A 61 -15.75 -11.83 9.93
C PHE A 61 -16.83 -11.62 10.99
N PHE A 62 -17.60 -12.67 11.27
CA PHE A 62 -18.57 -12.69 12.35
C PHE A 62 -18.01 -13.57 13.46
N THR A 63 -17.53 -12.95 14.53
CA THR A 63 -17.16 -13.64 15.77
C THR A 63 -18.34 -13.61 16.75
N PRO A 64 -18.32 -14.41 17.82
CA PRO A 64 -19.28 -14.30 18.91
C PRO A 64 -19.33 -12.92 19.56
N THR A 65 -18.23 -12.18 19.51
CA THR A 65 -18.01 -10.92 20.23
C THR A 65 -18.14 -9.67 19.36
N ALA A 66 -17.88 -9.77 18.06
CA ALA A 66 -17.89 -8.63 17.15
C ALA A 66 -18.02 -9.02 15.67
N THR A 67 -18.40 -8.03 14.86
CA THR A 67 -18.23 -8.05 13.41
C THR A 67 -16.95 -7.30 13.04
N ILE A 68 -16.02 -7.99 12.39
CA ILE A 68 -14.74 -7.41 11.97
C ILE A 68 -14.81 -7.15 10.47
N LYS A 69 -14.55 -5.91 10.05
CA LYS A 69 -14.64 -5.50 8.64
C LYS A 69 -13.67 -4.33 8.35
N PRO A 70 -13.27 -4.13 7.07
CA PRO A 70 -12.34 -3.07 6.72
C PRO A 70 -12.91 -1.69 7.04
N GLY A 71 -12.06 -0.78 7.54
CA GLY A 71 -12.39 0.62 7.80
C GLY A 71 -13.46 0.88 8.88
N ALA A 72 -13.86 -0.12 9.67
CA ALA A 72 -14.77 0.10 10.78
C ALA A 72 -14.13 1.03 11.83
N LYS A 73 -14.93 1.90 12.46
CA LYS A 73 -14.47 2.63 13.65
C LYS A 73 -14.57 1.69 14.84
N THR A 74 -13.43 1.29 15.41
CA THR A 74 -13.42 0.46 16.61
C THR A 74 -14.18 1.19 17.72
N SER A 75 -15.37 0.70 18.02
CA SER A 75 -16.27 1.26 19.03
C SER A 75 -16.76 0.14 19.93
N THR A 76 -16.68 0.35 21.24
CA THR A 76 -17.22 -0.57 22.25
C THR A 76 -18.75 -0.62 22.24
N GLU A 77 -19.42 0.29 21.53
CA GLU A 77 -20.89 0.38 21.48
C GLU A 77 -21.51 -0.32 20.27
N LEU A 78 -20.71 -0.66 19.25
CA LEU A 78 -21.23 -1.10 17.95
C LEU A 78 -20.87 -2.56 17.58
N ASP A 79 -20.26 -3.32 18.50
CA ASP A 79 -19.74 -4.67 18.26
C ASP A 79 -19.01 -4.77 16.91
N GLN A 80 -18.27 -3.72 16.54
CA GLN A 80 -17.61 -3.59 15.25
C GLN A 80 -16.17 -3.17 15.43
N TRP A 81 -15.28 -3.97 14.85
CA TRP A 81 -13.85 -3.77 14.95
C TRP A 81 -13.22 -3.60 13.56
N ALA A 82 -12.23 -2.71 13.48
CA ALA A 82 -11.43 -2.51 12.27
C ALA A 82 -10.56 -3.74 12.02
N ALA A 83 -10.62 -4.32 10.82
CA ALA A 83 -9.81 -5.47 10.45
C ALA A 83 -8.30 -5.16 10.50
N GLU A 84 -7.92 -3.90 10.29
CA GLU A 84 -6.56 -3.40 10.29
C GLU A 84 -5.97 -3.24 11.71
N ALA A 85 -6.83 -3.23 12.74
CA ALA A 85 -6.43 -2.98 14.12
C ALA A 85 -6.32 -4.24 14.98
N ILE A 86 -6.68 -5.40 14.43
CA ILE A 86 -6.80 -6.66 15.19
C ILE A 86 -6.02 -7.76 14.47
N THR A 87 -5.30 -8.55 15.26
CA THR A 87 -4.58 -9.74 14.78
C THR A 87 -5.40 -11.00 15.05
N LEU A 88 -5.21 -12.02 14.22
CA LEU A 88 -5.94 -13.28 14.32
C LEU A 88 -5.77 -13.96 15.69
N GLY A 89 -4.56 -13.95 16.25
CA GLY A 89 -4.23 -14.52 17.56
C GLY A 89 -4.94 -13.82 18.72
N SER A 90 -5.18 -12.51 18.60
CA SER A 90 -5.84 -11.71 19.64
C SER A 90 -7.34 -11.97 19.77
N LEU A 91 -7.96 -12.65 18.79
CA LEU A 91 -9.39 -12.97 18.87
C LEU A 91 -9.70 -13.92 20.03
N GLY A 92 -8.83 -14.90 20.28
CA GLY A 92 -9.09 -15.96 21.28
C GLY A 92 -10.32 -16.83 20.95
N GLU A 93 -10.90 -16.69 19.76
CA GLU A 93 -12.12 -17.38 19.35
C GLU A 93 -11.79 -18.72 18.68
N GLU A 94 -12.42 -19.79 19.16
CA GLU A 94 -12.25 -21.13 18.58
C GLU A 94 -13.04 -21.30 17.28
N ASN A 95 -14.17 -20.60 17.13
CA ASN A 95 -15.05 -20.72 15.97
C ASN A 95 -15.61 -19.36 15.56
N PHE A 96 -15.51 -19.02 14.29
CA PHE A 96 -16.11 -17.81 13.72
C PHE A 96 -16.41 -18.01 12.24
N ARG A 97 -17.08 -17.05 11.61
CA ARG A 97 -17.49 -17.14 10.21
C ARG A 97 -16.81 -16.07 9.39
N PHE A 98 -16.35 -16.42 8.20
CA PHE A 98 -15.91 -15.46 7.19
C PHE A 98 -16.94 -15.42 6.07
N ARG A 99 -17.29 -14.21 5.64
CA ARG A 99 -18.17 -13.98 4.50
C ARG A 99 -17.43 -13.12 3.49
N PHE A 100 -17.46 -13.57 2.25
CA PHE A 100 -16.91 -12.87 1.10
C PHE A 100 -18.05 -12.58 0.13
N ASN A 101 -18.33 -11.30 -0.10
CA ASN A 101 -19.53 -10.81 -0.76
C ASN A 101 -20.80 -11.45 -0.17
N ASP A 102 -21.93 -11.40 -0.88
CA ASP A 102 -23.18 -12.01 -0.43
C ASP A 102 -23.28 -13.51 -0.76
N HIS A 103 -22.34 -14.07 -1.54
CA HIS A 103 -22.47 -15.42 -2.11
C HIS A 103 -21.61 -16.49 -1.43
N LEU A 104 -20.51 -16.13 -0.77
CA LEU A 104 -19.61 -17.10 -0.14
C LEU A 104 -19.53 -16.92 1.37
N SER A 105 -19.80 -17.98 2.12
CA SER A 105 -19.76 -17.97 3.58
C SER A 105 -19.14 -19.26 4.10
N VAL A 106 -18.04 -19.13 4.84
CA VAL A 106 -17.31 -20.28 5.38
C VAL A 106 -17.21 -20.23 6.90
N ASN A 107 -17.26 -21.40 7.52
CA ASN A 107 -17.00 -21.57 8.94
C ASN A 107 -15.49 -21.79 9.15
N LEU A 108 -14.93 -21.07 10.11
CA LEU A 108 -13.55 -21.22 10.56
C LEU A 108 -13.56 -21.82 11.95
N ARG A 109 -12.88 -22.97 12.09
CA ARG A 109 -12.69 -23.65 13.37
C ARG A 109 -11.20 -23.82 13.66
N LEU A 110 -10.75 -23.30 14.79
CA LEU A 110 -9.41 -23.54 15.30
C LEU A 110 -9.28 -25.01 15.71
N ILE A 111 -8.32 -25.71 15.12
CA ILE A 111 -7.98 -27.10 15.47
C ILE A 111 -7.00 -27.10 16.64
N THR A 112 -5.91 -26.35 16.51
CA THR A 112 -4.85 -26.29 17.53
C THR A 112 -3.92 -25.10 17.32
N THR A 113 -3.12 -24.80 18.35
CA THR A 113 -2.01 -23.85 18.31
C THR A 113 -0.70 -24.61 18.16
N LEU A 114 0.22 -24.06 17.38
CA LEU A 114 1.48 -24.69 17.03
C LEU A 114 2.66 -23.82 17.49
N SER A 115 3.31 -24.21 18.59
CA SER A 115 4.47 -23.53 19.16
C SER A 115 5.79 -24.08 18.62
N GLY A 116 6.82 -23.23 18.49
CA GLY A 116 8.19 -23.66 18.18
C GLY A 116 8.43 -24.10 16.73
N ILE A 117 7.50 -23.83 15.82
CA ILE A 117 7.73 -24.00 14.39
C ILE A 117 8.49 -22.77 13.90
N GLY A 118 9.78 -22.92 13.59
CA GLY A 118 10.66 -21.86 13.04
C GLY A 118 10.30 -21.41 11.62
N GLY A 119 9.02 -21.44 11.27
CA GLY A 119 8.43 -21.06 10.00
C GLY A 119 7.00 -20.61 10.26
N SER A 120 6.85 -19.33 10.60
CA SER A 120 5.60 -18.58 10.72
C SER A 120 5.00 -18.32 9.33
N ASP A 121 4.94 -19.35 8.51
CA ASP A 121 4.53 -19.26 7.13
C ASP A 121 3.13 -19.83 6.96
N THR A 122 2.29 -19.05 6.28
CA THR A 122 0.93 -19.44 5.88
C THR A 122 0.95 -20.61 4.90
N HIS A 123 0.30 -21.72 5.21
CA HIS A 123 0.27 -22.89 4.32
C HIS A 123 -1.09 -23.56 4.30
N CYS A 124 -1.54 -23.97 3.12
CA CYS A 124 -2.56 -24.99 2.97
C CYS A 124 -1.92 -26.36 3.17
N ILE A 125 -2.40 -27.10 4.18
CA ILE A 125 -1.90 -28.45 4.52
C ILE A 125 -2.56 -29.47 3.60
N ASP A 126 -3.89 -29.42 3.52
CA ASP A 126 -4.72 -30.25 2.67
C ASP A 126 -6.14 -29.67 2.57
N GLY A 127 -7.01 -30.37 1.86
CA GLY A 127 -8.39 -30.01 1.66
C GLY A 127 -9.10 -30.98 0.72
N GLU A 128 -10.40 -30.75 0.54
CA GLU A 128 -11.23 -31.51 -0.38
C GLU A 128 -12.39 -30.66 -0.88
N GLY A 129 -12.99 -31.06 -2.00
CA GLY A 129 -14.16 -30.40 -2.57
C GLY A 129 -13.82 -29.17 -3.41
N ARG A 130 -14.78 -28.80 -4.24
CA ARG A 130 -14.68 -27.69 -5.20
C ARG A 130 -15.54 -26.52 -4.72
N LEU A 131 -14.96 -25.34 -4.73
CA LEU A 131 -15.68 -24.08 -4.49
C LEU A 131 -16.12 -23.49 -5.83
N ASP A 132 -15.19 -23.40 -6.78
CA ASP A 132 -15.40 -23.02 -8.18
C ASP A 132 -14.59 -23.94 -9.13
N GLU A 133 -14.58 -23.66 -10.44
CA GLU A 133 -13.60 -24.24 -11.38
C GLU A 133 -12.32 -23.39 -11.38
N PRO A 134 -11.11 -23.97 -11.21
CA PRO A 134 -10.73 -25.36 -11.51
C PRO A 134 -10.61 -26.31 -10.29
N GLU A 135 -10.10 -27.53 -10.53
CA GLU A 135 -9.92 -28.58 -9.52
C GLU A 135 -8.98 -28.15 -8.38
N PHE A 136 -9.38 -28.47 -7.14
CA PHE A 136 -8.59 -28.18 -5.95
C PHE A 136 -7.18 -28.77 -6.02
N SER A 137 -6.17 -27.93 -5.78
CA SER A 137 -4.77 -28.35 -5.68
C SER A 137 -4.06 -27.59 -4.56
N VAL A 138 -3.54 -28.35 -3.59
CA VAL A 138 -2.73 -27.83 -2.48
C VAL A 138 -1.49 -27.09 -3.00
N ASP A 139 -0.84 -27.63 -4.05
CA ASP A 139 0.37 -27.05 -4.63
C ASP A 139 0.09 -25.70 -5.31
N VAL A 140 -1.07 -25.56 -5.96
CA VAL A 140 -1.49 -24.29 -6.58
C VAL A 140 -1.78 -23.26 -5.48
N ILE A 141 -2.57 -23.61 -4.46
CA ILE A 141 -2.88 -22.69 -3.36
C ILE A 141 -1.60 -22.24 -2.64
N ASN A 142 -0.69 -23.17 -2.33
CA ASN A 142 0.56 -22.82 -1.65
C ASN A 142 1.45 -21.91 -2.50
N ARG A 143 1.45 -22.06 -3.83
CA ARG A 143 2.16 -21.14 -4.74
C ARG A 143 1.56 -19.74 -4.69
N GLU A 144 0.23 -19.62 -4.66
CA GLU A 144 -0.43 -18.31 -4.53
C GLU A 144 -0.20 -17.69 -3.15
N LEU A 145 -0.13 -18.50 -2.09
CA LEU A 145 0.25 -18.03 -0.75
C LEU A 145 1.73 -17.57 -0.69
N ASP A 146 2.63 -18.20 -1.45
CA ASP A 146 4.01 -17.71 -1.63
C ASP A 146 4.03 -16.34 -2.33
N SER A 147 3.20 -16.17 -3.37
CA SER A 147 3.03 -14.88 -4.05
C SER A 147 2.49 -13.81 -3.09
N GLU A 148 1.48 -14.13 -2.27
CA GLU A 148 0.94 -13.22 -1.24
C GLU A 148 2.02 -12.80 -0.24
N ARG A 149 2.82 -13.76 0.26
CA ARG A 149 3.92 -13.48 1.17
C ARG A 149 4.94 -12.53 0.55
N TRP A 150 5.30 -12.76 -0.71
CA TRP A 150 6.23 -11.91 -1.43
C TRP A 150 5.67 -10.48 -1.61
N VAL A 151 4.38 -10.35 -1.89
CA VAL A 151 3.68 -9.07 -1.96
C VAL A 151 3.76 -8.33 -0.62
N GLU A 152 3.38 -8.97 0.48
CA GLU A 152 3.40 -8.33 1.81
C GLU A 152 4.84 -7.95 2.21
N ALA A 153 5.81 -8.83 1.99
CA ALA A 153 7.21 -8.54 2.28
C ALA A 153 7.73 -7.34 1.48
N THR A 154 7.32 -7.22 0.21
CA THR A 154 7.68 -6.07 -0.62
C THR A 154 7.01 -4.79 -0.13
N LEU A 155 5.69 -4.82 0.10
CA LEU A 155 4.93 -3.65 0.55
C LEU A 155 5.29 -3.20 1.97
N SER A 156 5.76 -4.10 2.84
CA SER A 156 6.26 -3.74 4.17
C SER A 156 7.48 -2.82 4.15
N ARG A 157 8.23 -2.83 3.04
CA ARG A 157 9.37 -1.95 2.79
C ARG A 157 8.98 -0.69 2.02
N ALA A 158 7.76 -0.63 1.51
CA ALA A 158 7.25 0.51 0.80
C ALA A 158 6.70 1.54 1.79
N LYS A 159 6.65 2.79 1.35
CA LYS A 159 6.00 3.87 2.05
C LYS A 159 4.53 3.53 2.35
N SER A 160 4.06 3.87 3.54
CA SER A 160 2.72 3.50 4.00
C SER A 160 1.61 3.97 3.05
N SER A 161 1.68 5.20 2.53
CA SER A 161 0.67 5.71 1.60
C SER A 161 0.63 4.96 0.26
N LEU A 162 1.77 4.44 -0.21
CA LEU A 162 1.84 3.58 -1.40
C LEU A 162 1.23 2.20 -1.11
N LYS A 163 1.58 1.61 0.05
CA LYS A 163 0.98 0.35 0.52
C LYS A 163 -0.54 0.48 0.62
N ASP A 164 -1.03 1.59 1.17
CA ASP A 164 -2.46 1.84 1.36
C ASP A 164 -3.22 1.89 0.04
N VAL A 165 -2.72 2.62 -0.98
CA VAL A 165 -3.41 2.68 -2.28
C VAL A 165 -3.40 1.33 -3.00
N ILE A 166 -2.30 0.57 -2.94
CA ILE A 166 -2.23 -0.78 -3.53
C ILE A 166 -3.23 -1.72 -2.86
N ASN A 167 -3.29 -1.69 -1.53
CA ASN A 167 -4.22 -2.50 -0.74
C ASN A 167 -5.68 -2.14 -1.03
N ARG A 168 -6.03 -0.84 -1.05
CA ARG A 168 -7.39 -0.38 -1.36
C ARG A 168 -7.81 -0.71 -2.78
N ALA A 169 -6.90 -0.55 -3.75
CA ALA A 169 -7.18 -0.81 -5.15
C ALA A 169 -7.15 -2.30 -5.52
N GLY A 170 -6.66 -3.17 -4.63
CA GLY A 170 -6.45 -4.59 -4.94
C GLY A 170 -5.46 -4.81 -6.09
N LEU A 171 -4.53 -3.88 -6.32
CA LEU A 171 -3.55 -3.89 -7.42
C LEU A 171 -2.31 -4.71 -7.05
N TRP A 172 -2.49 -5.99 -6.73
CA TRP A 172 -1.40 -6.82 -6.19
C TRP A 172 -0.25 -6.99 -7.18
N GLU A 173 -0.55 -7.09 -8.47
CA GLU A 173 0.42 -7.18 -9.56
C GLU A 173 1.26 -5.90 -9.65
N ALA A 174 0.74 -4.74 -9.25
CA ALA A 174 1.50 -3.49 -9.21
C ALA A 174 2.63 -3.55 -8.17
N THR A 175 2.62 -4.51 -7.23
CA THR A 175 3.75 -4.76 -6.32
C THR A 175 5.02 -5.15 -7.09
N GLN A 176 4.91 -5.73 -8.29
CA GLN A 176 6.06 -5.94 -9.18
C GLN A 176 6.71 -4.62 -9.60
N LEU A 177 5.91 -3.57 -9.83
CA LEU A 177 6.41 -2.24 -10.15
C LEU A 177 7.06 -1.57 -8.93
N VAL A 178 6.50 -1.79 -7.74
CA VAL A 178 7.12 -1.37 -6.47
C VAL A 178 8.48 -2.04 -6.30
N ALA A 179 8.55 -3.37 -6.47
CA ALA A 179 9.80 -4.13 -6.38
C ALA A 179 10.83 -3.66 -7.41
N LEU A 180 10.40 -3.38 -8.64
CA LEU A 180 11.25 -2.82 -9.69
C LEU A 180 11.84 -1.45 -9.29
N GLY A 181 11.02 -0.57 -8.71
CA GLY A 181 11.47 0.71 -8.19
C GLY A 181 12.39 0.60 -6.97
N MET A 182 12.27 -0.48 -6.20
CA MET A 182 13.12 -0.78 -5.03
C MET A 182 14.49 -1.40 -5.40
N ASP A 183 14.54 -2.25 -6.43
CA ASP A 183 15.74 -3.01 -6.79
C ASP A 183 16.69 -2.20 -7.70
N THR A 184 17.21 -1.11 -7.14
CA THR A 184 18.21 -0.30 -7.82
C THR A 184 19.55 -0.49 -7.12
N ARG A 185 20.37 -1.41 -7.66
CA ARG A 185 21.74 -1.64 -7.16
C ARG A 185 22.68 -0.46 -7.41
N GLN A 186 22.28 0.43 -8.31
CA GLN A 186 22.99 1.65 -8.64
C GLN A 186 22.74 2.68 -7.52
N ARG A 187 23.83 3.24 -6.97
CA ARG A 187 23.77 4.34 -6.02
C ARG A 187 24.43 5.55 -6.64
N ALA A 188 23.77 6.70 -6.51
CA ALA A 188 24.36 7.95 -6.94
C ALA A 188 25.46 8.38 -5.98
N THR A 189 26.52 8.96 -6.54
CA THR A 189 27.53 9.70 -5.79
C THR A 189 26.91 10.96 -5.18
N THR A 190 27.53 11.48 -4.12
CA THR A 190 27.11 12.75 -3.50
C THR A 190 27.04 13.89 -4.53
N ALA A 191 28.00 13.95 -5.45
CA ALA A 191 28.02 14.96 -6.51
C ALA A 191 26.82 14.85 -7.46
N GLU A 192 26.49 13.63 -7.93
CA GLU A 192 25.31 13.43 -8.79
C GLU A 192 24.01 13.79 -8.06
N ARG A 193 23.89 13.46 -6.77
CA ARG A 193 22.72 13.86 -5.96
C ARG A 193 22.61 15.38 -5.84
N HIS A 194 23.72 16.07 -5.58
CA HIS A 194 23.74 17.52 -5.48
C HIS A 194 23.33 18.16 -6.80
N SER A 195 23.92 17.72 -7.92
CA SER A 195 23.59 18.25 -9.24
C SER A 195 22.15 17.98 -9.67
N LEU A 196 21.55 16.86 -9.24
CA LEU A 196 20.12 16.61 -9.47
C LEU A 196 19.23 17.65 -8.76
N LEU A 197 19.63 18.10 -7.56
CA LEU A 197 18.85 19.00 -6.71
C LEU A 197 19.05 20.48 -7.03
N GLU A 198 20.08 20.85 -7.80
CA GLU A 198 20.39 22.25 -8.17
C GLU A 198 19.17 23.03 -8.70
N PRO A 199 18.33 22.49 -9.61
CA PRO A 199 17.15 23.21 -10.10
C PRO A 199 16.16 23.57 -8.99
N LEU A 200 15.95 22.67 -8.03
CA LEU A 200 15.05 22.90 -6.91
C LEU A 200 15.64 23.90 -5.90
N VAL A 201 16.95 23.84 -5.64
CA VAL A 201 17.64 24.84 -4.80
C VAL A 201 17.49 26.23 -5.40
N HIS A 202 17.69 26.37 -6.71
CA HIS A 202 17.48 27.64 -7.41
C HIS A 202 16.02 28.12 -7.28
N TYR A 203 15.04 27.23 -7.50
CA TYR A 203 13.63 27.53 -7.33
C TYR A 203 13.29 28.02 -5.92
N ILE A 204 13.82 27.38 -4.87
CA ILE A 204 13.58 27.79 -3.48
C ILE A 204 14.13 29.20 -3.23
N HIS A 205 15.36 29.48 -3.67
CA HIS A 205 15.97 30.81 -3.52
C HIS A 205 15.17 31.90 -4.22
N GLU A 206 14.75 31.66 -5.46
CA GLU A 206 13.98 32.64 -6.22
C GLU A 206 12.60 32.88 -5.60
N ARG A 207 11.89 31.80 -5.22
CA ARG A 207 10.48 31.87 -4.82
C ARG A 207 10.26 32.27 -3.38
N HIS A 208 11.12 31.86 -2.45
CA HIS A 208 10.95 32.25 -1.04
C HIS A 208 10.94 33.78 -0.87
N ASP A 209 11.81 34.47 -1.60
CA ASP A 209 11.94 35.93 -1.47
C ASP A 209 10.85 36.70 -2.25
N THR A 210 10.29 36.11 -3.32
CA THR A 210 9.36 36.79 -4.23
C THR A 210 7.90 36.40 -4.06
N VAL A 211 7.62 35.18 -3.59
CA VAL A 211 6.28 34.65 -3.36
C VAL A 211 6.23 34.01 -1.96
N PRO A 212 6.05 34.83 -0.90
CA PRO A 212 5.90 34.32 0.45
C PRO A 212 4.76 33.32 0.53
N GLY A 213 5.07 32.10 0.97
CA GLY A 213 4.09 31.01 1.09
C GLY A 213 3.78 30.28 -0.21
N ASP A 214 4.72 30.26 -1.17
CA ASP A 214 4.62 29.45 -2.40
C ASP A 214 4.03 28.06 -2.11
N PRO A 215 2.91 27.67 -2.77
CA PRO A 215 2.18 26.46 -2.43
C PRO A 215 2.99 25.17 -2.56
N LEU A 216 3.98 25.14 -3.46
CA LEU A 216 4.84 23.99 -3.67
C LEU A 216 5.87 23.87 -2.55
N LEU A 217 6.53 24.99 -2.21
CA LEU A 217 7.47 25.03 -1.08
C LEU A 217 6.79 24.68 0.24
N ARG A 218 5.55 25.13 0.44
CA ARG A 218 4.75 24.78 1.63
C ARG A 218 4.40 23.30 1.64
N ALA A 219 3.98 22.73 0.51
CA ALA A 219 3.65 21.31 0.42
C ALA A 219 4.87 20.42 0.71
N LEU A 220 6.06 20.86 0.28
CA LEU A 220 7.36 20.27 0.59
C LEU A 220 7.83 20.49 2.05
N GLY A 221 7.10 21.28 2.86
CA GLY A 221 7.47 21.58 4.25
C GLY A 221 8.68 22.51 4.40
N LEU A 222 9.09 23.17 3.32
CA LEU A 222 10.26 24.06 3.30
C LEU A 222 9.94 25.47 3.80
N VAL A 223 8.68 25.91 3.64
CA VAL A 223 8.17 27.17 4.17
C VAL A 223 6.94 26.94 5.04
N ASP A 224 6.73 27.84 6.01
CA ASP A 224 5.59 27.80 6.92
C ASP A 224 4.32 28.48 6.32
N GLY A 225 3.29 28.62 7.16
CA GLY A 225 2.03 29.26 6.79
C GLY A 225 2.15 30.77 6.52
N GLU A 226 3.16 31.43 7.10
CA GLU A 226 3.42 32.87 6.97
C GLU A 226 4.40 33.17 5.82
N GLY A 227 5.00 32.13 5.25
CA GLY A 227 5.91 32.20 4.10
C GLY A 227 7.38 32.21 4.48
N GLY A 228 7.72 32.11 5.77
CA GLY A 228 9.09 32.00 6.23
C GLY A 228 9.67 30.59 6.04
N LEU A 229 10.99 30.49 5.85
CA LEU A 229 11.66 29.19 5.82
C LEU A 229 11.51 28.45 7.17
N THR A 230 11.11 27.19 7.09
CA THR A 230 11.15 26.29 8.26
C THR A 230 12.60 25.96 8.62
N ALA A 231 12.83 25.33 9.79
CA ALA A 231 14.15 24.83 10.13
C ALA A 231 14.67 23.83 9.07
N VAL A 232 13.77 22.99 8.54
CA VAL A 232 14.06 22.06 7.45
C VAL A 232 14.39 22.81 6.17
N GLY A 233 13.61 23.84 5.81
CA GLY A 233 13.88 24.69 4.64
C GLY A 233 15.24 25.38 4.69
N ARG A 234 15.60 25.97 5.83
CA ARG A 234 16.94 26.59 6.04
C ARG A 234 18.06 25.57 5.91
N HIS A 235 17.87 24.37 6.45
CA HIS A 235 18.88 23.32 6.38
C HIS A 235 19.00 22.76 4.95
N ALA A 236 17.89 22.54 4.27
CA ALA A 236 17.84 22.07 2.88
C ALA A 236 18.53 23.02 1.89
N LEU A 237 18.53 24.33 2.17
CA LEU A 237 19.27 25.33 1.38
C LEU A 237 20.79 25.32 1.60
N SER A 238 21.24 24.84 2.76
CA SER A 238 22.67 24.80 3.12
C SER A 238 23.29 23.42 2.94
N ASP A 239 22.47 22.37 2.92
CA ASP A 239 22.88 20.98 2.79
C ASP A 239 21.97 20.22 1.80
N PRO A 240 22.46 19.89 0.59
CA PRO A 240 21.69 19.12 -0.38
C PRO A 240 21.29 17.72 0.11
N ALA A 241 22.04 17.12 1.04
CA ALA A 241 21.66 15.83 1.63
C ALA A 241 20.37 15.95 2.47
N ALA A 242 20.20 17.07 3.17
CA ALA A 242 18.97 17.35 3.91
C ALA A 242 17.77 17.54 2.96
N LEU A 243 17.97 18.23 1.82
CA LEU A 243 16.94 18.38 0.80
C LEU A 243 16.55 17.03 0.19
N TRP A 244 17.53 16.16 -0.08
CA TRP A 244 17.26 14.80 -0.56
C TRP A 244 16.34 14.01 0.38
N VAL A 245 16.69 13.97 1.67
CA VAL A 245 15.90 13.28 2.71
C VAL A 245 14.51 13.91 2.83
N GLN A 246 14.41 15.23 2.71
CA GLN A 246 13.13 15.91 2.73
C GLN A 246 12.24 15.50 1.54
N LEU A 247 12.82 15.39 0.34
CA LEU A 247 12.09 14.95 -0.85
C LEU A 247 11.63 13.50 -0.74
N SER A 248 12.51 12.57 -0.32
CA SER A 248 12.14 11.16 -0.20
C SER A 248 10.97 10.98 0.78
N ARG A 249 11.00 11.70 1.91
CA ARG A 249 9.93 11.66 2.91
C ARG A 249 8.65 12.38 2.50
N THR A 250 8.73 13.43 1.70
CA THR A 250 7.57 14.28 1.43
C THR A 250 6.85 13.95 0.14
N LEU A 251 7.52 13.34 -0.84
CA LEU A 251 6.85 12.92 -2.07
C LEU A 251 6.07 11.60 -1.86
N PRO A 252 4.87 11.46 -2.47
CA PRO A 252 4.09 12.51 -3.16
C PRO A 252 3.60 13.63 -2.23
N VAL A 253 3.63 14.88 -2.71
CA VAL A 253 3.32 16.09 -1.93
C VAL A 253 1.83 16.32 -1.68
N GLU A 254 0.96 15.67 -2.46
CA GLU A 254 -0.48 15.77 -2.35
C GLU A 254 -0.97 15.24 -0.99
N ARG A 255 -1.74 16.06 -0.27
CA ARG A 255 -2.27 15.72 1.07
C ARG A 255 -3.67 15.11 1.05
N GLU A 256 -4.47 15.45 0.04
CA GLU A 256 -5.78 14.83 -0.14
C GLU A 256 -5.61 13.41 -0.65
N VAL A 257 -6.37 12.46 -0.07
CA VAL A 257 -6.25 11.02 -0.37
C VAL A 257 -6.39 10.75 -1.87
N VAL A 258 -7.39 11.33 -2.53
CA VAL A 258 -7.63 11.19 -3.99
C VAL A 258 -6.41 11.65 -4.79
N SER A 259 -5.82 12.77 -4.40
CA SER A 259 -4.68 13.36 -5.10
C SER A 259 -3.39 12.58 -4.85
N ASN A 260 -3.20 12.06 -3.63
CA ASN A 260 -2.07 11.23 -3.26
C ASN A 260 -2.08 9.88 -4.00
N ASP A 261 -3.25 9.25 -4.08
CA ASP A 261 -3.45 7.99 -4.80
C ASP A 261 -3.15 8.15 -6.29
N ALA A 262 -3.62 9.24 -6.91
CA ALA A 262 -3.32 9.57 -8.30
C ALA A 262 -1.81 9.75 -8.53
N ALA A 263 -1.12 10.45 -7.61
CA ALA A 263 0.31 10.67 -7.71
C ALA A 263 1.12 9.37 -7.60
N TRP A 264 0.73 8.45 -6.73
CA TRP A 264 1.35 7.13 -6.63
C TRP A 264 1.17 6.28 -7.88
N LEU A 265 -0.07 6.19 -8.39
CA LEU A 265 -0.36 5.41 -9.58
C LEU A 265 0.39 5.98 -10.80
N LEU A 266 0.50 7.31 -10.92
CA LEU A 266 1.33 7.95 -11.93
C LEU A 266 2.81 7.61 -11.78
N LEU A 267 3.36 7.72 -10.56
CA LEU A 267 4.74 7.35 -10.27
C LEU A 267 5.05 5.90 -10.66
N LEU A 268 4.19 4.95 -10.29
CA LEU A 268 4.34 3.54 -10.68
C LEU A 268 4.29 3.35 -12.19
N SER A 269 3.40 4.06 -12.89
CA SER A 269 3.30 4.00 -14.35
C SER A 269 4.58 4.52 -15.04
N TYR A 270 5.21 5.56 -14.49
CA TYR A 270 6.47 6.08 -15.02
C TYR A 270 7.63 5.13 -14.76
N ILE A 271 7.70 4.53 -13.56
CA ILE A 271 8.70 3.50 -13.23
C ILE A 271 8.59 2.32 -14.20
N ALA A 272 7.36 1.94 -14.56
CA ALA A 272 7.08 0.90 -15.53
C ALA A 272 7.38 1.30 -16.98
N GLY A 273 7.68 2.58 -17.26
CA GLY A 273 7.86 3.09 -18.62
C GLY A 273 6.61 2.93 -19.49
N MET A 274 5.42 2.98 -18.88
CA MET A 274 4.16 2.78 -19.59
C MET A 274 3.95 3.88 -20.65
N PRO A 275 3.47 3.54 -21.86
CA PRO A 275 2.99 4.53 -22.82
C PRO A 275 1.81 5.31 -22.24
N ARG A 276 1.64 6.57 -22.67
CA ARG A 276 0.60 7.48 -22.15
C ARG A 276 -0.80 6.88 -22.06
N GLY A 277 -1.29 6.23 -23.12
CA GLY A 277 -2.62 5.61 -23.10
C GLY A 277 -2.75 4.45 -22.10
N THR A 278 -1.66 3.71 -21.87
CA THR A 278 -1.62 2.64 -20.85
C THR A 278 -1.55 3.23 -19.44
N THR A 279 -0.77 4.30 -19.24
CA THR A 279 -0.75 5.05 -17.98
C THR A 279 -2.14 5.56 -17.62
N GLU A 280 -2.83 6.19 -18.57
CA GLU A 280 -4.18 6.71 -18.35
C GLU A 280 -5.14 5.58 -17.93
N ALA A 281 -5.16 4.46 -18.66
CA ALA A 281 -6.00 3.32 -18.29
C ALA A 281 -5.66 2.74 -16.90
N PHE A 282 -4.36 2.55 -16.61
CA PHE A 282 -3.88 2.02 -15.34
C PHE A 282 -4.28 2.90 -14.15
N VAL A 283 -4.04 4.22 -14.25
CA VAL A 283 -4.37 5.15 -13.17
C VAL A 283 -5.88 5.25 -12.98
N MET A 284 -6.65 5.36 -14.06
CA MET A 284 -8.11 5.45 -13.99
C MET A 284 -8.72 4.21 -13.31
N GLN A 285 -8.26 3.03 -13.71
CA GLN A 285 -8.74 1.78 -13.13
C GLN A 285 -8.32 1.64 -11.66
N GLY A 286 -7.06 1.96 -11.34
CA GLY A 286 -6.57 1.98 -9.96
C GLY A 286 -7.33 2.95 -9.05
N MET A 287 -7.66 4.14 -9.55
CA MET A 287 -8.45 5.13 -8.81
C MET A 287 -9.87 4.63 -8.52
N VAL A 288 -10.54 4.02 -9.51
CA VAL A 288 -11.88 3.43 -9.33
C VAL A 288 -11.87 2.32 -8.31
N TRP A 289 -10.88 1.44 -8.38
CA TRP A 289 -10.75 0.31 -7.46
C TRP A 289 -10.38 0.76 -6.04
N ALA A 290 -9.59 1.83 -5.91
CA ALA A 290 -9.31 2.46 -4.62
C ALA A 290 -10.53 3.14 -3.97
N GLY A 291 -11.69 3.14 -4.64
CA GLY A 291 -12.95 3.68 -4.12
C GLY A 291 -13.27 5.10 -4.59
N HIS A 292 -12.44 5.70 -5.47
CA HIS A 292 -12.67 7.04 -6.02
C HIS A 292 -13.65 7.00 -7.19
N ARG A 293 -14.90 6.64 -6.91
CA ARG A 293 -15.99 6.63 -7.90
C ARG A 293 -16.62 8.01 -7.98
N GLY A 294 -16.69 8.58 -9.19
CA GLY A 294 -17.47 9.80 -9.41
C GLY A 294 -18.97 9.56 -9.21
N THR A 295 -19.70 10.55 -8.71
CA THR A 295 -21.16 10.58 -8.80
C THR A 295 -21.58 10.65 -10.27
N GLY A 296 -21.98 9.52 -10.84
CA GLY A 296 -22.55 9.44 -12.19
C GLY A 296 -21.57 9.06 -13.28
N SER A 297 -21.22 7.77 -13.35
CA SER A 297 -20.86 7.04 -14.58
C SER A 297 -19.94 7.77 -15.58
N THR A 298 -18.86 8.38 -15.12
CA THR A 298 -17.63 8.55 -15.90
C THR A 298 -16.56 9.02 -14.93
N VAL A 299 -15.47 8.26 -14.82
CA VAL A 299 -14.24 8.82 -14.26
C VAL A 299 -13.86 10.02 -15.15
N LEU A 300 -13.45 11.13 -14.56
CA LEU A 300 -12.99 12.32 -15.28
C LEU A 300 -11.86 11.92 -16.25
N VAL A 301 -12.18 11.82 -17.54
CA VAL A 301 -11.25 11.34 -18.56
C VAL A 301 -10.22 12.43 -18.86
N THR A 302 -8.98 12.10 -18.52
CA THR A 302 -7.67 12.54 -19.06
C THR A 302 -7.04 13.87 -18.67
N ASP A 303 -7.75 14.95 -18.39
CA ASP A 303 -7.09 16.23 -18.02
C ASP A 303 -6.99 16.47 -16.49
N ASP A 304 -7.80 15.79 -15.68
CA ASP A 304 -7.83 16.02 -14.23
C ASP A 304 -6.90 15.13 -13.40
N ILE A 305 -6.51 13.92 -13.86
CA ILE A 305 -5.59 13.07 -13.07
C ILE A 305 -4.24 13.76 -12.84
N ARG A 306 -3.74 14.44 -13.87
CA ARG A 306 -2.51 15.23 -13.73
C ARG A 306 -2.71 16.44 -12.84
N SER A 307 -3.89 17.06 -12.86
CA SER A 307 -4.18 18.21 -12.01
C SER A 307 -4.19 17.80 -10.54
N LEU A 308 -4.71 16.61 -10.23
CA LEU A 308 -4.66 15.98 -8.92
C LEU A 308 -3.22 15.79 -8.42
N ALA A 309 -2.31 15.30 -9.27
CA ALA A 309 -0.90 15.06 -8.92
C ALA A 309 0.06 16.21 -9.30
N SER A 310 -0.46 17.39 -9.62
CA SER A 310 0.29 18.45 -10.31
C SER A 310 1.52 18.93 -9.56
N ARG A 311 1.47 18.97 -8.22
CA ARG A 311 2.59 19.43 -7.39
C ARG A 311 3.71 18.39 -7.41
N THR A 312 3.40 17.11 -7.26
CA THR A 312 4.39 16.04 -7.38
C THR A 312 5.01 16.02 -8.76
N LEU A 313 4.19 16.08 -9.82
CA LEU A 313 4.68 16.11 -11.20
C LEU A 313 5.61 17.31 -11.44
N SER A 314 5.27 18.50 -10.93
CA SER A 314 6.11 19.70 -11.05
C SER A 314 7.50 19.50 -10.43
N VAL A 315 7.59 18.84 -9.26
CA VAL A 315 8.89 18.53 -8.64
C VAL A 315 9.68 17.53 -9.50
N LEU A 316 9.03 16.47 -9.98
CA LEU A 316 9.69 15.45 -10.79
C LEU A 316 10.18 16.02 -12.14
N GLU A 317 9.40 16.89 -12.77
CA GLU A 317 9.76 17.61 -14.01
C GLU A 317 10.94 18.56 -13.76
N MET A 318 10.91 19.33 -12.67
CA MET A 318 11.97 20.25 -12.28
C MET A 318 13.31 19.54 -12.04
N LEU A 319 13.26 18.35 -11.42
CA LEU A 319 14.44 17.49 -11.22
C LEU A 319 14.83 16.71 -12.49
N GLY A 320 14.07 16.85 -13.58
CA GLY A 320 14.29 16.12 -14.83
C GLY A 320 14.21 14.60 -14.65
N ILE A 321 13.41 14.13 -13.70
CA ILE A 321 13.10 12.71 -13.50
C ILE A 321 12.08 12.26 -14.54
N ILE A 322 11.12 13.12 -14.86
CA ILE A 322 10.16 12.91 -15.93
C ILE A 322 10.25 14.04 -16.96
N ALA A 323 9.95 13.71 -18.21
CA ALA A 323 9.83 14.68 -19.30
C ALA A 323 8.77 14.18 -20.30
N ASN A 324 7.79 15.03 -20.65
CA ASN A 324 6.68 14.67 -21.53
C ASN A 324 6.01 13.34 -21.13
N ASP A 325 5.74 13.17 -19.84
CA ASP A 325 5.00 12.04 -19.27
C ASP A 325 5.75 10.71 -19.32
N LEU A 326 7.06 10.77 -19.51
CA LEU A 326 7.93 9.60 -19.55
C LEU A 326 9.05 9.75 -18.53
N LEU A 327 9.44 8.63 -17.94
CA LEU A 327 10.65 8.55 -17.13
C LEU A 327 11.87 8.88 -17.99
N VAL A 328 12.73 9.76 -17.50
CA VAL A 328 13.99 10.09 -18.17
C VAL A 328 14.99 8.97 -17.93
N VAL A 329 15.16 8.12 -18.95
CA VAL A 329 16.11 7.00 -18.92
C VAL A 329 17.47 7.43 -19.46
N GLY A 330 18.55 7.06 -18.75
CA GLY A 330 19.93 7.36 -19.15
C GLY A 330 20.40 8.80 -18.88
N GLY A 331 21.60 9.12 -19.40
CA GLY A 331 22.26 10.42 -19.20
C GLY A 331 23.10 10.54 -17.92
N PRO A 332 23.75 11.70 -17.70
CA PRO A 332 24.76 11.87 -16.64
C PRO A 332 24.20 11.81 -15.21
N LEU A 333 22.91 12.07 -15.03
CA LEU A 333 22.24 12.02 -13.73
C LEU A 333 21.31 10.80 -13.57
N HIS A 334 21.45 9.80 -14.45
CA HIS A 334 20.60 8.60 -14.42
C HIS A 334 20.57 7.94 -13.04
N ASN A 335 21.76 7.71 -12.45
CA ASN A 335 21.87 7.09 -11.14
C ASN A 335 21.15 7.90 -10.06
N ALA A 336 21.28 9.23 -10.06
CA ALA A 336 20.62 10.09 -9.08
C ALA A 336 19.09 10.07 -9.22
N ARG A 337 18.55 10.07 -10.44
CA ARG A 337 17.11 9.98 -10.66
C ARG A 337 16.54 8.68 -10.12
N ILE A 338 17.19 7.56 -10.44
CA ILE A 338 16.77 6.22 -10.02
C ILE A 338 16.95 6.04 -8.50
N ASP A 339 18.03 6.56 -7.93
CA ASP A 339 18.31 6.51 -6.49
C ASP A 339 17.28 7.34 -5.69
N LEU A 340 16.85 8.49 -6.22
CA LEU A 340 15.80 9.31 -5.61
C LEU A 340 14.43 8.63 -5.70
N LEU A 341 14.08 8.08 -6.86
CA LEU A 341 12.83 7.32 -7.02
C LEU A 341 12.76 6.14 -6.07
N ARG A 342 13.86 5.38 -5.91
CA ARG A 342 13.95 4.31 -4.92
C ARG A 342 13.66 4.85 -3.53
N ALA A 343 14.31 5.95 -3.13
CA ALA A 343 14.14 6.56 -1.82
C ALA A 343 12.69 7.02 -1.59
N ILE A 344 12.03 7.61 -2.59
CA ILE A 344 10.61 8.03 -2.52
C ILE A 344 9.70 6.82 -2.25
N ILE A 345 10.00 5.66 -2.82
CA ILE A 345 9.19 4.44 -2.65
C ILE A 345 9.39 3.82 -1.27
N THR A 346 10.59 3.94 -0.67
CA THR A 346 10.95 3.23 0.58
C THR A 346 10.89 4.08 1.85
N ASP A 347 11.11 5.39 1.77
CA ASP A 347 11.17 6.32 2.92
C ASP A 347 9.85 7.09 3.12
#